data_AF-A0A7S0EBP1-F1
#
_entry.id   AF-A0A7S0EBP1-F1
#
_cell.length_a   1.000
_cell.length_b   1.000
_cell.length_c   1.000
_cell.angle_alpha   90.00
_cell.angle_beta   90.00
_cell.angle_gamma   90.00
#
_symmetry.space_group_name_H-M   'P 1'
#
loop_
_entity.id
_entity.type
_entity.pdbx_description
1 polymer ?
#
loop_
_entity_poly.entity_id
_entity_poly.type
_entity_poly.pdbx_seq_one_letter_code
_entity_poly.pdbx_strand_id
1 'polypeptide(L)'
;LSYHFYGRHAPALVDVRFGEEAQKLLIVFDAQPTDRAGMNGVGACATVLSDATVALLRGTGDAAGCYWEDSRTLVAQLDIYTAAAPGMLIEVRGGVVCYEGDATLCADASARTV
;
A
#
# COMPACT_ATOMS: atom_id res chain seq x y z
N LEU A 1 -15.59 -17.33 12.40
CA LEU A 1 -14.48 -16.91 11.52
C LEU A 1 -13.56 -18.11 11.37
N SER A 2 -13.53 -18.72 10.19
CA SER A 2 -12.61 -19.83 9.92
C SER A 2 -11.29 -19.25 9.40
N TYR A 3 -10.20 -19.51 10.11
CA TYR A 3 -8.86 -19.13 9.69
C TYR A 3 -8.28 -20.30 8.88
N HIS A 4 -8.09 -20.12 7.58
CA HIS A 4 -7.30 -21.05 6.76
C HIS A 4 -5.86 -20.55 6.74
N PHE A 5 -4.94 -21.40 7.21
CA PHE A 5 -3.51 -21.13 7.10
C PHE A 5 -3.04 -21.59 5.72
N TYR A 6 -2.76 -20.64 4.82
CA TYR A 6 -2.38 -20.91 3.43
C TYR A 6 -0.87 -21.17 3.23
N GLY A 7 -0.08 -21.28 4.31
CA GLY A 7 1.38 -21.37 4.22
C GLY A 7 2.03 -20.02 3.92
N ARG A 8 3.32 -20.02 3.54
CA ARG A 8 4.02 -18.81 3.07
C ARG A 8 3.59 -18.50 1.63
N HIS A 9 3.23 -17.25 1.35
CA HIS A 9 2.87 -16.79 0.01
C HIS A 9 3.23 -15.32 -0.16
N ALA A 10 3.13 -14.82 -1.40
CA ALA A 10 3.23 -13.41 -1.70
C ALA A 10 2.13 -12.64 -0.94
N PRO A 11 2.45 -11.50 -0.27
CA PRO A 11 1.45 -10.69 0.41
C PRO A 11 0.36 -10.23 -0.56
N ALA A 12 -0.91 -10.45 -0.24
CA ALA A 12 -2.04 -9.92 -1.02
C ALA A 12 -2.62 -8.68 -0.36
N LEU A 13 -3.05 -7.73 -1.19
CA LEU A 13 -3.76 -6.54 -0.75
C LEU A 13 -5.22 -6.90 -0.44
N VAL A 14 -5.67 -6.65 0.79
CA VAL A 14 -7.00 -7.08 1.29
C VAL A 14 -7.94 -5.93 1.59
N ASP A 15 -7.41 -4.76 1.89
CA ASP A 15 -8.22 -3.58 2.18
C ASP A 15 -7.47 -2.30 1.81
N VAL A 16 -8.22 -1.32 1.33
CA VAL A 16 -7.73 0.03 1.12
C VAL A 16 -8.82 1.00 1.54
N ARG A 17 -8.52 1.86 2.51
CA ARG A 17 -9.52 2.79 3.06
C ARG A 17 -8.90 4.10 3.49
N PHE A 18 -9.71 5.14 3.50
CA PHE A 18 -9.32 6.42 4.08
C PHE A 18 -9.21 6.29 5.60
N GLY A 19 -8.16 6.91 6.15
CA GLY A 19 -7.99 7.09 7.58
C GLY A 19 -8.91 8.18 8.12
N GLU A 20 -8.77 8.47 9.41
CA GLU A 20 -9.49 9.59 10.04
C GLU A 20 -9.21 10.90 9.27
N GLU A 21 -10.27 11.69 9.09
CA GLU A 21 -10.26 12.96 8.35
C GLU A 21 -9.85 12.87 6.86
N ALA A 22 -9.75 11.68 6.29
CA ALA A 22 -9.34 11.44 4.89
C ALA A 22 -7.97 12.06 4.51
N GLN A 23 -7.11 12.32 5.49
CA GLN A 23 -5.72 12.80 5.27
C GLN A 23 -4.73 11.66 5.02
N LYS A 24 -5.19 10.42 5.15
CA LYS A 24 -4.37 9.22 4.98
C LYS A 24 -5.12 8.18 4.18
N LEU A 25 -4.40 7.43 3.38
CA LEU A 25 -4.89 6.18 2.81
C LEU A 25 -4.15 5.02 3.46
N LEU A 26 -4.91 4.11 4.07
CA LEU A 26 -4.40 2.88 4.65
C LEU A 26 -4.50 1.79 3.58
N ILE A 27 -3.37 1.18 3.27
CA ILE A 27 -3.21 0.13 2.25
C ILE A 27 -2.78 -1.13 3.02
N VAL A 28 -3.72 -2.06 3.20
CA VAL A 28 -3.60 -3.17 4.15
C VAL A 28 -3.41 -4.48 3.40
N PHE A 29 -2.31 -5.15 3.71
CA PHE A 29 -2.00 -6.49 3.25
C PHE A 29 -2.57 -7.55 4.21
N ASP A 30 -2.67 -8.78 3.73
CA ASP A 30 -3.10 -9.93 4.52
C ASP A 30 -2.16 -10.25 5.71
N ALA A 31 -2.36 -11.40 6.35
CA ALA A 31 -1.62 -11.79 7.53
C ALA A 31 -0.14 -12.21 7.27
N GLN A 32 0.38 -12.10 6.04
CA GLN A 32 1.81 -12.30 5.77
C GLN A 32 2.63 -11.05 6.14
N PRO A 33 3.74 -11.19 6.88
CA PRO A 33 4.65 -10.08 7.11
C PRO A 33 5.32 -9.67 5.80
N THR A 34 5.28 -8.38 5.48
CA THR A 34 5.99 -7.81 4.33
C THR A 34 7.41 -7.39 4.72
N ASP A 35 8.31 -7.36 3.74
CA ASP A 35 9.65 -6.77 3.84
C ASP A 35 9.64 -5.22 3.83
N ARG A 36 8.43 -4.63 3.85
CA ARG A 36 8.20 -3.18 3.79
C ARG A 36 8.86 -2.50 2.59
N ALA A 37 9.08 -3.23 1.50
CA ALA A 37 9.83 -2.74 0.34
C ALA A 37 11.23 -2.18 0.70
N GLY A 38 11.83 -2.66 1.80
CA GLY A 38 13.11 -2.15 2.31
C GLY A 38 13.06 -0.70 2.84
N MET A 39 11.87 -0.12 3.06
CA MET A 39 11.73 1.24 3.57
C MET A 39 12.01 1.32 5.06
N ASN A 40 12.79 2.34 5.46
CA ASN A 40 13.00 2.70 6.85
C ASN A 40 12.57 4.15 7.09
N GLY A 41 11.37 4.33 7.67
CA GLY A 41 10.75 5.64 7.85
C GLY A 41 9.87 6.07 6.67
N VAL A 42 9.75 7.39 6.47
CA VAL A 42 8.96 7.98 5.38
C VAL A 42 9.78 8.00 4.10
N GLY A 43 9.20 7.52 3.00
CA GLY A 43 9.77 7.59 1.66
C GLY A 43 8.73 8.02 0.63
N ALA A 44 9.15 8.18 -0.63
CA ALA A 44 8.21 8.51 -1.70
C ALA A 44 7.26 7.34 -1.97
N CYS A 45 5.95 7.58 -2.09
CA CYS A 45 5.00 6.51 -2.43
C CYS A 45 5.31 5.82 -3.77
N ALA A 46 6.02 6.48 -4.68
CA ALA A 46 6.46 5.91 -5.95
C ALA A 46 7.44 4.73 -5.81
N THR A 47 8.07 4.56 -4.65
CA THR A 47 8.88 3.37 -4.39
C THR A 47 8.01 2.12 -4.31
N VAL A 48 6.77 2.22 -3.81
CA VAL A 48 5.88 1.08 -3.53
C VAL A 48 4.67 0.99 -4.46
N LEU A 49 4.10 2.12 -4.87
CA LEU A 49 2.85 2.18 -5.62
C LEU A 49 3.10 2.43 -7.11
N SER A 50 2.12 2.04 -7.94
CA SER A 50 2.17 2.30 -9.38
C SER A 50 2.18 3.79 -9.68
N ASP A 51 2.74 4.18 -10.83
CA ASP A 51 2.77 5.59 -11.24
C ASP A 51 1.34 6.17 -11.38
N ALA A 52 0.38 5.35 -11.81
CA ALA A 52 -1.02 5.74 -11.90
C ALA A 52 -1.62 6.02 -10.51
N THR A 53 -1.34 5.17 -9.53
CA THR A 53 -1.75 5.38 -8.14
C THR A 53 -1.12 6.65 -7.58
N VAL A 54 0.19 6.83 -7.75
CA VAL A 54 0.92 8.02 -7.25
C VAL A 54 0.36 9.31 -7.87
N ALA A 55 0.01 9.30 -9.15
CA ALA A 55 -0.60 10.44 -9.81
C ALA A 55 -1.95 10.82 -9.19
N LEU A 56 -2.77 9.83 -8.80
CA LEU A 56 -4.03 10.07 -8.08
C LEU A 56 -3.77 10.63 -6.68
N LEU A 57 -2.86 10.02 -5.92
CA LEU A 57 -2.54 10.44 -4.56
C LEU A 57 -1.98 11.87 -4.52
N ARG A 58 -1.15 12.24 -5.51
CA ARG A 58 -0.64 13.61 -5.66
C ARG A 58 -1.73 14.59 -6.10
N GLY A 59 -2.58 14.18 -7.04
CA GLY A 59 -3.43 15.12 -7.77
C GLY A 59 -2.60 16.26 -8.38
N THR A 60 -2.88 17.50 -7.97
CA THR A 60 -2.15 18.71 -8.38
C THR A 60 -1.11 19.20 -7.37
N GLY A 61 -0.94 18.50 -6.26
CA GLY A 61 -0.07 18.89 -5.16
C GLY A 61 1.34 18.31 -5.24
N ASP A 62 1.97 18.18 -4.08
CA ASP A 62 3.32 17.66 -3.92
C ASP A 62 3.35 16.12 -3.93
N ALA A 63 4.53 15.54 -4.13
CA ALA A 63 4.69 14.09 -4.14
C ALA A 63 4.22 13.46 -2.82
N ALA A 64 3.32 12.47 -2.91
CA ALA A 64 2.80 11.77 -1.75
C ALA A 64 3.91 10.97 -1.03
N GLY A 65 3.99 11.17 0.29
CA GLY A 65 4.87 10.41 1.17
C GLY A 65 4.18 9.16 1.70
N CYS A 66 4.91 8.06 1.76
CA CYS A 66 4.45 6.78 2.28
C CYS A 66 5.33 6.32 3.45
N TYR A 67 4.74 5.65 4.42
CA TYR A 67 5.45 4.99 5.51
C TYR A 67 4.73 3.72 5.93
N TRP A 68 5.46 2.79 6.54
CA TRP A 68 4.88 1.56 7.09
C TRP A 68 4.54 1.78 8.56
N GLU A 69 3.28 1.57 8.93
CA GLU A 69 2.84 1.60 10.32
C GLU A 69 3.21 0.30 11.04
N ASP A 70 3.07 -0.83 10.34
CA ASP A 70 3.52 -2.15 10.78
C ASP A 70 4.02 -2.99 9.58
N SER A 71 4.16 -4.31 9.73
CA SER A 71 4.60 -5.19 8.64
C SER A 71 3.51 -5.47 7.58
N ARG A 72 2.31 -4.90 7.71
CA ARG A 72 1.14 -5.20 6.86
C ARG A 72 0.39 -3.95 6.42
N THR A 73 0.71 -2.79 6.96
CA THR A 73 -0.03 -1.55 6.72
C THR A 73 0.90 -0.48 6.19
N LEU A 74 0.76 -0.19 4.89
CA LEU A 74 1.35 0.97 4.26
C LEU A 74 0.39 2.16 4.39
N VAL A 75 0.91 3.30 4.82
CA VAL A 75 0.14 4.54 4.95
C VAL A 75 0.66 5.54 3.93
N ALA A 76 -0.21 5.98 3.03
CA ALA A 76 0.04 7.11 2.16
C ALA A 76 -0.51 8.38 2.81
N GLN A 77 0.31 9.43 2.90
CA GLN A 77 -0.10 10.74 3.36
C GLN A 77 -0.73 11.50 2.19
N LEU A 78 -1.93 12.02 2.40
CA LEU A 78 -2.69 12.76 1.41
C LEU A 78 -2.64 14.25 1.76
N ASP A 79 -2.43 15.08 0.74
CA ASP A 79 -2.59 16.52 0.87
C ASP A 79 -4.01 16.95 0.44
N ILE A 80 -4.30 18.24 0.60
CA ILE A 80 -5.59 18.83 0.20
C ILE A 80 -5.80 18.88 -1.32
N TYR A 81 -4.77 18.63 -2.11
CA TYR A 81 -4.78 18.69 -3.58
C TYR A 81 -4.87 17.29 -4.21
N THR A 82 -4.94 16.25 -3.38
CA THR A 82 -5.09 14.87 -3.81
C THR A 82 -6.31 14.69 -4.70
N ALA A 83 -6.19 13.84 -5.72
CA ALA A 83 -7.33 13.36 -6.49
C ALA A 83 -7.87 12.03 -5.94
N ALA A 84 -7.41 11.61 -4.76
CA ALA A 84 -7.85 10.39 -4.10
C ALA A 84 -9.35 10.43 -3.80
N ALA A 85 -10.07 9.39 -4.20
CA ALA A 85 -11.52 9.27 -3.98
C ALA A 85 -11.92 7.82 -3.68
N PRO A 86 -13.08 7.61 -3.02
CA PRO A 86 -13.67 6.28 -2.87
C PRO A 86 -13.91 5.59 -4.23
N GLY A 87 -13.74 4.26 -4.28
CA GLY A 87 -13.87 3.45 -5.49
C GLY A 87 -12.66 3.48 -6.44
N MET A 88 -11.62 4.27 -6.18
CA MET A 88 -10.41 4.32 -7.00
C MET A 88 -9.59 3.04 -6.87
N LEU A 89 -8.87 2.67 -7.93
CA LEU A 89 -7.97 1.52 -7.90
C LEU A 89 -6.61 1.94 -7.32
N ILE A 90 -6.15 1.20 -6.31
CA ILE A 90 -4.78 1.26 -5.80
C ILE A 90 -4.03 0.06 -6.32
N GLU A 91 -2.84 0.31 -6.85
CA GLU A 91 -1.97 -0.72 -7.38
C GLU A 91 -0.60 -0.61 -6.74
N VAL A 92 -0.10 -1.74 -6.26
CA VAL A 92 1.27 -1.91 -5.79
C VAL A 92 2.16 -2.15 -7.01
N ARG A 93 3.35 -1.55 -7.02
CA ARG A 93 4.35 -1.83 -8.04
C ARG A 93 4.81 -3.29 -7.91
N GLY A 94 4.71 -4.05 -9.00
CA GLY A 94 5.10 -5.46 -9.01
C GLY A 94 6.57 -5.66 -8.60
N GLY A 95 6.82 -6.68 -7.79
CA GLY A 95 8.17 -7.06 -7.37
C GLY A 95 8.77 -6.19 -6.25
N VAL A 96 7.98 -5.29 -5.66
CA VAL A 96 8.50 -4.35 -4.64
C VAL A 96 8.18 -4.77 -3.21
N VAL A 97 6.93 -5.17 -2.95
CA VAL A 97 6.52 -5.61 -1.62
C VAL A 97 6.56 -7.11 -1.60
N CYS A 98 7.44 -7.70 -0.80
CA CYS A 98 7.62 -9.15 -0.76
C CYS A 98 7.41 -9.69 0.65
N TYR A 99 7.29 -11.01 0.76
CA TYR A 99 7.28 -11.68 2.06
C TYR A 99 8.60 -11.40 2.80
N GLU A 100 8.51 -11.12 4.11
CA GLU A 100 9.68 -10.85 4.94
C GLU A 100 10.63 -12.06 4.99
N GLY A 101 11.80 -11.91 4.37
CA GLY A 101 12.82 -12.96 4.29
C GLY A 101 12.77 -13.83 3.03
N ASP A 102 11.89 -13.55 2.07
CA ASP A 102 11.86 -14.22 0.76
C ASP A 102 11.47 -13.24 -0.37
N ALA A 103 12.48 -12.70 -1.04
CA ALA A 103 12.32 -11.77 -2.16
C ALA A 103 11.81 -12.43 -3.46
N THR A 104 11.52 -13.73 -3.45
CA THR A 104 10.87 -14.41 -4.59
C THR A 104 9.34 -14.40 -4.49
N LEU A 105 8.80 -14.07 -3.32
CA LEU A 105 7.36 -14.02 -3.03
C LEU A 105 6.87 -12.59 -2.93
N CYS A 106 6.77 -11.92 -4.08
CA CYS A 106 6.37 -10.52 -4.15
C CYS A 106 4.91 -10.33 -4.58
N ALA A 107 4.28 -9.32 -4.00
CA ALA A 107 2.94 -8.89 -4.31
C ALA A 107 2.85 -8.41 -5.77
N ASP A 108 1.83 -8.88 -6.45
CA ASP A 108 1.26 -8.27 -7.65
C ASP A 108 -0.21 -7.98 -7.31
N ALA A 109 -0.45 -6.84 -6.68
CA ALA A 109 -1.67 -6.61 -5.92
C ALA A 109 -2.32 -5.27 -6.28
N SER A 110 -3.63 -5.33 -6.47
CA SER A 110 -4.48 -4.14 -6.62
C SER A 110 -5.80 -4.33 -5.88
N ALA A 111 -6.35 -3.24 -5.37
CA ALA A 111 -7.63 -3.23 -4.66
C ALA A 111 -8.30 -1.86 -4.82
N ARG A 112 -9.62 -1.84 -4.69
CA ARG A 112 -10.37 -0.58 -4.75
C ARG A 112 -10.51 0.02 -3.36
N THR A 113 -10.43 1.34 -3.28
CA THR A 113 -10.77 2.07 -2.06
C THR A 113 -12.23 1.86 -1.72
N VAL A 114 -12.49 1.53 -0.45
CA VAL A 114 -13.84 1.46 0.13
C VAL A 114 -14.25 2.79 0.74
#